data_AF-A0A661Y1K1-F1
#
_entry.id   AF-A0A661Y1K1-F1
#
_cell.length_a   1.000
_cell.length_b   1.000
_cell.length_c   1.000
_cell.angle_alpha   90.00
_cell.angle_beta   90.00
_cell.angle_gamma   90.00
#
_symmetry.space_group_name_H-M   'P 1'
#
loop_
_entity.id
_entity.type
_entity.pdbx_description
1 polymer ?
#
loop_
_entity_poly.entity_id
_entity_poly.type
_entity_poly.pdbx_seq_one_letter_code
_entity_poly.pdbx_strand_id
1 'polypeptide(L)'
;MIKSKIKIHDKFSIVIDITYDKIFKRKKSKYTTITYLFFPNSLNVNHKTYPSTKFYNDVRLFIKYDTPNYNLSDINIGERSLLQNLTKNTRKFIKNRSEKNRSRFKDQVKMFAATFCSLLREETYLLIRAKELSANKIDAYLGKNTLILSDFRELVEIINNSSIKDKDKDVVFYADEHISNVMEVQLMKLYNHLKNKKKSDEKLTAVVKLIDGEQNYKKEKVYDSPKDKNINPEDLLYKRNQLKKYIESVFFLNQEIRKDGAVFEQSILALAAGLAMVFSTGKMALHIQETG
;
A
#
# COMPACT_ATOMS: atom_id res chain seq x y z
N MET A 1 9.79 -15.42 14.83
CA MET A 1 9.77 -14.23 15.68
C MET A 1 8.80 -13.22 15.09
N ILE A 2 7.68 -12.95 15.76
CA ILE A 2 6.73 -11.91 15.35
C ILE A 2 7.34 -10.56 15.72
N LYS A 3 7.53 -9.68 14.73
CA LYS A 3 7.94 -8.28 14.99
C LYS A 3 6.68 -7.42 15.04
N SER A 4 6.51 -6.65 16.12
CA SER A 4 5.44 -5.65 16.23
C SER A 4 6.01 -4.24 16.17
N LYS A 5 5.33 -3.36 15.43
CA LYS A 5 5.66 -1.92 15.40
C LYS A 5 4.38 -1.12 15.54
N ILE A 6 4.37 -0.19 16.50
CA ILE A 6 3.26 0.74 16.71
C ILE A 6 3.63 2.06 16.06
N LYS A 7 2.68 2.63 15.30
CA LYS A 7 2.82 3.94 14.66
C LYS A 7 1.54 4.74 14.85
N ILE A 8 1.69 6.04 15.10
CA ILE A 8 0.59 6.99 15.00
C ILE A 8 0.30 7.16 13.50
N HIS A 9 -0.95 6.95 13.08
CA HIS A 9 -1.35 7.12 11.68
C HIS A 9 -1.86 8.53 11.42
N ASP A 10 -2.76 9.01 12.27
CA ASP A 10 -3.28 10.38 12.28
C ASP A 10 -3.69 10.78 13.71
N LYS A 11 -4.45 11.88 13.83
CA LYS A 11 -4.94 12.39 15.13
C LYS A 11 -5.88 11.42 15.86
N PHE A 12 -6.49 10.47 15.15
CA PHE A 12 -7.58 9.63 15.66
C PHE A 12 -7.30 8.12 15.53
N SER A 13 -6.18 7.72 14.93
CA SER A 13 -5.91 6.32 14.64
C SER A 13 -4.45 5.94 14.86
N ILE A 14 -4.27 4.71 15.33
CA ILE A 14 -2.98 4.05 15.49
C ILE A 14 -2.97 2.82 14.60
N VAL A 15 -1.79 2.49 14.09
CA VAL A 15 -1.54 1.27 13.30
C VAL A 15 -0.58 0.38 14.06
N ILE A 16 -0.97 -0.88 14.21
CA ILE A 16 -0.17 -1.94 14.81
C ILE A 16 0.24 -2.88 13.68
N ASP A 17 1.49 -2.78 13.25
CA ASP A 17 2.06 -3.65 12.23
C ASP A 17 2.56 -4.94 12.91
N ILE A 18 2.09 -6.10 12.45
CA ILE A 18 2.48 -7.43 12.95
C ILE A 18 3.06 -8.22 11.77
N THR A 19 4.36 -8.52 11.82
CA THR A 19 5.02 -9.29 10.78
C THR A 19 5.06 -10.77 11.15
N TYR A 20 4.48 -11.61 10.29
CA TYR A 20 4.55 -13.07 10.40
C TYR A 20 5.78 -13.59 9.64
N ASP A 21 6.52 -14.52 10.24
CA ASP A 21 7.63 -15.19 9.55
C ASP A 21 7.13 -16.11 8.43
N LYS A 22 8.05 -16.42 7.51
CA LYS A 22 7.89 -17.26 6.30
C LYS A 22 6.70 -18.22 6.39
N ILE A 23 5.73 -18.03 5.48
CA ILE A 23 4.67 -19.00 5.22
C ILE A 23 5.35 -20.27 4.69
N PHE A 24 5.61 -21.24 5.57
CA PHE A 24 6.26 -22.49 5.23
C PHE A 24 5.46 -23.29 4.18
N LYS A 25 6.12 -24.28 3.55
CA LYS A 25 5.71 -25.25 2.52
C LYS A 25 4.33 -25.97 2.67
N ARG A 26 3.50 -25.62 3.65
CA ARG A 26 2.17 -26.22 3.87
C ARG A 26 1.11 -25.42 3.12
N LYS A 27 0.10 -26.12 2.58
CA LYS A 27 -1.04 -25.49 1.86
C LYS A 27 -1.87 -24.54 2.73
N LYS A 28 -1.81 -24.66 4.07
CA LYS A 28 -2.53 -23.82 5.04
C LYS A 28 -1.63 -23.55 6.25
N SER A 29 -1.60 -22.29 6.70
CA SER A 29 -0.91 -21.86 7.92
C SER A 29 -1.92 -21.19 8.85
N LYS A 30 -1.90 -21.54 10.13
CA LYS A 30 -2.74 -20.93 11.17
C LYS A 30 -1.84 -20.16 12.12
N TYR A 31 -2.17 -18.88 12.33
CA TYR A 31 -1.49 -18.02 13.29
C TYR A 31 -2.52 -17.52 14.29
N THR A 32 -2.19 -17.59 15.58
CA THR A 32 -2.99 -16.99 16.64
C THR A 32 -2.19 -15.83 17.22
N THR A 33 -2.79 -14.64 17.26
CA THR A 33 -2.18 -13.47 17.86
C THR A 33 -3.09 -12.96 18.95
N ILE A 34 -2.56 -12.85 20.16
CA ILE A 34 -3.24 -12.28 21.32
C ILE A 34 -2.60 -10.92 21.58
N THR A 35 -3.41 -9.87 21.60
CA THR A 35 -2.94 -8.49 21.82
C THR A 35 -3.63 -7.92 23.04
N TYR A 36 -2.83 -7.52 24.03
CA TYR A 36 -3.31 -6.84 25.24
C TYR A 36 -3.06 -5.34 25.09
N LEU A 37 -4.11 -4.53 25.23
CA LEU A 37 -4.05 -3.07 25.19
C LEU A 37 -4.41 -2.53 26.57
N PHE A 38 -3.52 -1.71 27.13
CA PHE A 38 -3.73 -1.07 28.43
C PHE A 38 -3.94 0.43 28.22
N PHE A 39 -5.07 0.95 28.71
CA PHE A 39 -5.42 2.35 28.61
C PHE A 39 -5.40 3.00 30.00
N PRO A 40 -4.79 4.17 30.19
CA PRO A 40 -4.88 4.90 31.44
C PRO A 40 -6.31 5.38 31.70
N ASN A 41 -6.72 5.39 32.97
CA ASN A 41 -8.07 5.78 33.39
C ASN A 41 -8.46 7.21 32.94
N SER A 42 -7.48 8.10 32.77
CA SER A 42 -7.70 9.47 32.29
C SER A 42 -8.28 9.55 30.87
N LEU A 43 -8.09 8.52 30.04
CA LEU A 43 -8.69 8.46 28.69
C LEU A 43 -10.17 8.06 28.72
N ASN A 44 -10.70 7.68 29.88
CA ASN A 44 -12.09 7.25 30.07
C ASN A 44 -12.54 6.18 29.06
N VAL A 45 -11.64 5.24 28.71
CA VAL A 45 -11.93 4.09 27.84
C VAL A 45 -12.32 2.92 28.74
N ASN A 46 -13.62 2.61 28.80
CA ASN A 46 -14.15 1.50 29.58
C ASN A 46 -15.38 0.89 28.89
N HIS A 47 -15.93 -0.20 29.45
CA HIS A 47 -17.07 -0.90 28.86
C HIS A 47 -18.33 -0.02 28.64
N LYS A 48 -18.50 1.08 29.39
CA LYS A 48 -19.63 1.99 29.23
C LYS A 48 -19.40 3.00 28.10
N THR A 49 -18.19 3.53 27.98
CA THR A 49 -17.85 4.59 27.00
C THR A 49 -17.38 4.05 25.66
N TYR A 50 -16.78 2.85 25.66
CA TYR A 50 -16.22 2.18 24.49
C TYR A 50 -16.40 0.66 24.61
N PRO A 51 -17.63 0.16 24.38
CA PRO A 51 -17.93 -1.27 24.50
C PRO A 51 -17.20 -2.09 23.42
N SER A 52 -17.11 -3.40 23.65
CA SER A 52 -16.45 -4.35 22.74
C SER A 52 -17.02 -4.29 21.31
N THR A 53 -18.34 -4.13 21.17
CA THR A 53 -19.00 -3.99 19.87
C THR A 53 -18.50 -2.79 19.08
N LYS A 54 -18.32 -1.65 19.75
CA LYS A 54 -17.76 -0.44 19.14
C LYS A 54 -16.29 -0.64 18.77
N PHE A 55 -15.50 -1.23 19.67
CA PHE A 55 -14.10 -1.58 19.38
C PHE A 55 -13.97 -2.43 18.11
N TYR A 56 -14.72 -3.54 17.99
CA TYR A 56 -14.61 -4.41 16.82
C TYR A 56 -15.12 -3.78 15.52
N ASN A 57 -16.03 -2.81 15.59
CA ASN A 57 -16.47 -2.05 14.42
C ASN A 57 -15.41 -1.02 13.97
N ASP A 58 -14.67 -0.45 14.92
CA ASP A 58 -13.63 0.55 14.65
C ASP A 58 -12.30 -0.09 14.23
N VAL A 59 -12.05 -1.35 14.62
CA VAL A 59 -10.85 -2.10 14.23
C VAL A 59 -10.92 -2.49 12.75
N ARG A 60 -9.90 -2.05 11.99
CA ARG A 60 -9.70 -2.47 10.60
C ARG A 60 -8.48 -3.37 10.50
N LEU A 61 -8.70 -4.61 10.03
CA LEU A 61 -7.65 -5.59 9.82
C LEU A 61 -7.21 -5.58 8.35
N PHE A 62 -5.89 -5.55 8.14
CA PHE A 62 -5.29 -5.64 6.82
C PHE A 62 -4.19 -6.70 6.85
N ILE A 63 -4.16 -7.55 5.83
CA ILE A 63 -3.15 -8.57 5.63
C ILE A 63 -2.60 -8.28 4.25
N LYS A 64 -1.28 -8.12 4.20
CA LYS A 64 -0.58 -7.85 2.96
C LYS A 64 0.70 -8.66 2.92
N TYR A 65 1.15 -8.97 1.71
CA TYR A 65 2.52 -9.39 1.51
C TYR A 65 3.46 -8.21 1.73
N ASP A 66 4.64 -8.49 2.27
CA ASP A 66 5.73 -7.53 2.22
C ASP A 66 6.18 -7.34 0.78
N THR A 67 6.64 -6.13 0.47
CA THR A 67 7.25 -5.83 -0.82
C THR A 67 8.45 -6.77 -1.01
N PRO A 68 8.60 -7.40 -2.19
CA PRO A 68 9.67 -8.38 -2.37
C PRO A 68 11.07 -7.76 -2.14
N ASN A 69 11.97 -8.53 -1.52
CA ASN A 69 13.35 -8.12 -1.30
C ASN A 69 14.12 -8.12 -2.64
N TYR A 70 14.27 -6.95 -3.24
CA TYR A 70 15.15 -6.71 -4.40
C TYR A 70 16.19 -5.67 -4.01
N ASN A 71 17.37 -5.66 -4.63
CA ASN A 71 18.22 -4.47 -4.61
C ASN A 71 17.91 -3.61 -5.85
N LEU A 72 18.17 -2.31 -5.80
CA LEU A 72 17.99 -1.43 -6.96
C LEU A 72 18.81 -1.90 -8.17
N SER A 73 20.00 -2.45 -7.92
CA SER A 73 20.87 -3.04 -8.95
C SER A 73 20.23 -4.25 -9.67
N ASP A 74 19.34 -4.97 -9.00
CA ASP A 74 18.70 -6.19 -9.52
C ASP A 74 17.42 -5.89 -10.33
N ILE A 75 16.97 -4.63 -10.33
CA ILE A 75 15.76 -4.22 -11.06
C ILE A 75 15.96 -4.26 -12.56
N ASN A 76 17.16 -3.93 -13.03
CA ASN A 76 17.47 -3.78 -14.45
C ASN A 76 18.42 -4.87 -15.00
N ILE A 77 19.21 -5.51 -14.14
CA ILE A 77 20.27 -6.42 -14.58
C ILE A 77 19.80 -7.89 -14.55
N GLY A 78 19.94 -8.58 -15.69
CA GLY A 78 19.75 -10.02 -15.85
C GLY A 78 18.40 -10.47 -16.45
N GLU A 79 18.35 -11.68 -17.01
CA GLU A 79 17.20 -12.26 -17.73
C GLU A 79 15.89 -12.38 -16.92
N ARG A 80 15.95 -12.17 -15.61
CA ARG A 80 14.82 -12.23 -14.67
C ARG A 80 14.56 -10.91 -13.96
N SER A 81 15.13 -9.81 -14.45
CA SER A 81 14.93 -8.49 -13.85
C SER A 81 13.44 -8.13 -13.84
N LEU A 82 13.02 -7.35 -12.83
CA LEU A 82 11.62 -6.96 -12.67
C LEU A 82 11.10 -6.25 -13.93
N LEU A 83 11.94 -5.40 -14.51
CA LEU A 83 11.60 -4.63 -15.69
C LEU A 83 11.50 -5.51 -16.95
N GLN A 84 12.43 -6.44 -17.17
CA GLN A 84 12.35 -7.35 -18.32
C GLN A 84 11.11 -8.25 -18.25
N ASN A 85 10.77 -8.72 -17.05
CA ASN A 85 9.54 -9.47 -16.81
C ASN A 85 8.30 -8.64 -17.13
N LEU A 86 8.27 -7.37 -16.70
CA LEU A 86 7.19 -6.43 -17.02
C LEU A 86 7.08 -6.22 -18.53
N THR A 87 8.19 -5.95 -19.22
CA THR A 87 8.22 -5.75 -20.68
C THR A 87 7.72 -6.98 -21.43
N LYS A 88 8.16 -8.18 -21.03
CA LYS A 88 7.73 -9.44 -21.65
C LYS A 88 6.23 -9.67 -21.49
N ASN A 89 5.67 -9.42 -20.31
CA ASN A 89 4.24 -9.62 -20.07
C ASN A 89 3.38 -8.52 -20.69
N THR A 90 3.89 -7.29 -20.75
CA THR A 90 3.27 -6.19 -21.51
C THR A 90 3.15 -6.56 -22.99
N ARG A 91 4.24 -7.03 -23.61
CA ARG A 91 4.22 -7.51 -25.01
C ARG A 91 3.26 -8.68 -25.20
N LYS A 92 3.18 -9.61 -24.24
CA LYS A 92 2.20 -10.72 -24.28
C LYS A 92 0.76 -10.23 -24.20
N PHE A 93 0.49 -9.23 -23.36
CA PHE A 93 -0.84 -8.63 -23.24
C PHE A 93 -1.25 -7.87 -24.51
N ILE A 94 -0.33 -7.11 -25.11
CA ILE A 94 -0.55 -6.44 -26.39
C ILE A 94 -0.94 -7.45 -27.48
N LYS A 95 -0.24 -8.60 -27.54
CA LYS A 95 -0.51 -9.67 -28.51
C LYS A 95 -1.78 -10.47 -28.22
N ASN A 96 -2.05 -10.79 -26.95
CA ASN A 96 -3.19 -11.60 -26.52
C ASN A 96 -3.89 -10.93 -25.33
N ARG A 97 -5.05 -10.33 -25.62
CA ARG A 97 -5.85 -9.52 -24.69
C ARG A 97 -6.78 -10.33 -23.79
N SER A 98 -6.45 -11.58 -23.49
CA SER A 98 -7.21 -12.38 -22.51
C SER A 98 -7.27 -11.70 -21.15
N GLU A 99 -8.36 -11.93 -20.40
CA GLU A 99 -8.56 -11.38 -19.06
C GLU A 99 -7.43 -11.76 -18.10
N LYS A 100 -6.92 -12.98 -18.21
CA LYS A 100 -5.75 -13.46 -17.45
C LYS A 100 -4.50 -12.62 -17.72
N ASN A 101 -4.21 -12.32 -18.99
CA ASN A 101 -3.06 -11.49 -19.35
C ASN A 101 -3.24 -10.04 -18.92
N ARG A 102 -4.47 -9.53 -19.00
CA ARG A 102 -4.84 -8.19 -18.51
C ARG A 102 -4.61 -8.06 -17.02
N SER A 103 -5.11 -8.99 -16.20
CA SER A 103 -4.89 -8.98 -14.75
C SER A 103 -3.40 -9.05 -14.43
N ARG A 104 -2.69 -10.01 -15.04
CA ARG A 104 -1.24 -10.18 -14.82
C ARG A 104 -0.44 -8.93 -15.17
N PHE A 105 -0.79 -8.26 -16.26
CA PHE A 105 -0.18 -7.00 -16.66
C PHE A 105 -0.41 -5.91 -15.60
N LYS A 106 -1.66 -5.72 -15.15
CA LYS A 106 -1.98 -4.73 -14.10
C LYS A 106 -1.23 -5.00 -12.80
N ASP A 107 -1.22 -6.25 -12.36
CA ASP A 107 -0.54 -6.66 -11.13
C ASP A 107 0.97 -6.40 -11.24
N GLN A 108 1.58 -6.69 -12.39
CA GLN A 108 3.02 -6.46 -12.57
C GLN A 108 3.40 -4.99 -12.66
N VAL A 109 2.60 -4.15 -13.31
CA VAL A 109 2.82 -2.70 -13.32
C VAL A 109 2.77 -2.16 -11.89
N LYS A 110 1.75 -2.56 -11.12
CA LYS A 110 1.61 -2.17 -9.71
C LYS A 110 2.76 -2.68 -8.85
N MET A 111 3.12 -3.96 -8.98
CA MET A 111 4.24 -4.56 -8.24
C MET A 111 5.56 -3.87 -8.55
N PHE A 112 5.83 -3.56 -9.83
CA PHE A 112 7.02 -2.83 -10.23
C PHE A 112 7.06 -1.45 -9.57
N ALA A 113 5.99 -0.65 -9.73
CA ALA A 113 5.93 0.70 -9.18
C ALA A 113 6.06 0.71 -7.65
N ALA A 114 5.36 -0.19 -6.97
CA ALA A 114 5.43 -0.30 -5.52
C ALA A 114 6.83 -0.72 -5.04
N THR A 115 7.45 -1.69 -5.72
CA THR A 115 8.79 -2.18 -5.39
C THR A 115 9.84 -1.11 -5.61
N PHE A 116 9.85 -0.47 -6.79
CA PHE A 116 10.76 0.62 -7.12
C PHE A 116 10.62 1.78 -6.12
N CYS A 117 9.39 2.20 -5.82
CA CYS A 117 9.14 3.26 -4.83
C CYS A 117 9.63 2.89 -3.42
N SER A 118 9.49 1.62 -3.02
CA SER A 118 9.99 1.13 -1.73
C SER A 118 11.52 1.20 -1.67
N LEU A 119 12.18 0.69 -2.70
CA LEU A 119 13.64 0.69 -2.80
C LEU A 119 14.22 2.09 -2.86
N LEU A 120 13.57 3.00 -3.59
CA LEU A 120 13.97 4.38 -3.65
C LEU A 120 13.97 5.03 -2.26
N ARG A 121 12.90 4.82 -1.47
CA ARG A 121 12.79 5.33 -0.10
C ARG A 121 13.86 4.73 0.81
N GLU A 122 14.11 3.43 0.70
CA GLU A 122 15.11 2.73 1.52
C GLU A 122 16.53 3.21 1.22
N GLU A 123 16.90 3.30 -0.05
CA GLU A 123 18.22 3.80 -0.46
C GLU A 123 18.42 5.26 -0.08
N THR A 124 17.43 6.13 -0.29
CA THR A 124 17.50 7.53 0.18
C THR A 124 17.71 7.58 1.69
N TYR A 125 16.98 6.76 2.46
CA TYR A 125 17.13 6.71 3.91
C TYR A 125 18.53 6.25 4.33
N LEU A 126 19.08 5.23 3.69
CA LEU A 126 20.45 4.75 3.94
C LEU A 126 21.50 5.82 3.62
N LEU A 127 21.33 6.54 2.51
CA LEU A 127 22.22 7.66 2.14
C LEU A 127 22.17 8.79 3.17
N ILE A 128 20.97 9.18 3.61
CA ILE A 128 20.78 10.24 4.61
C ILE A 128 21.39 9.85 5.97
N ARG A 129 21.26 8.58 6.37
CA ARG A 129 21.76 8.08 7.66
C ARG A 129 23.26 7.77 7.64
N ALA A 130 23.88 7.66 6.46
CA ALA A 130 25.30 7.38 6.35
C ALA A 130 26.15 8.45 7.07
N LYS A 131 27.09 7.99 7.91
CA LYS A 131 28.04 8.87 8.60
C LYS A 131 28.88 9.64 7.58
N GLU A 132 29.41 8.94 6.59
CA GLU A 132 30.13 9.52 5.45
C GLU A 132 29.37 9.28 4.15
N LEU A 133 29.07 10.38 3.46
CA LEU A 133 28.42 10.35 2.17
C LEU A 133 29.47 10.66 1.11
N SER A 134 29.98 9.64 0.41
CA SER A 134 30.94 9.85 -0.68
C SER A 134 30.23 10.38 -1.93
N ALA A 135 30.90 11.25 -2.70
CA ALA A 135 30.36 11.82 -3.94
C ALA A 135 29.94 10.72 -4.93
N ASN A 136 30.78 9.70 -5.09
CA ASN A 136 30.54 8.58 -5.99
C ASN A 136 29.26 7.79 -5.65
N LYS A 137 28.89 7.69 -4.37
CA LYS A 137 27.65 7.01 -3.96
C LYS A 137 26.41 7.80 -4.37
N ILE A 138 26.47 9.13 -4.31
CA ILE A 138 25.37 9.99 -4.78
C ILE A 138 25.24 9.87 -6.29
N ASP A 139 26.34 9.98 -7.04
CA ASP A 139 26.31 9.88 -8.49
C ASP A 139 25.81 8.51 -8.97
N ALA A 140 26.27 7.43 -8.34
CA ALA A 140 25.79 6.09 -8.64
C ALA A 140 24.28 5.93 -8.34
N TYR A 141 23.80 6.51 -7.25
CA TYR A 141 22.37 6.52 -6.91
C TYR A 141 21.55 7.29 -7.95
N LEU A 142 21.98 8.51 -8.29
CA LEU A 142 21.28 9.33 -9.29
C LEU A 142 21.26 8.65 -10.67
N GLY A 143 22.41 8.15 -11.13
CA GLY A 143 22.54 7.47 -12.43
C GLY A 143 21.70 6.19 -12.53
N LYS A 144 21.65 5.39 -11.46
CA LYS A 144 20.80 4.17 -11.45
C LYS A 144 19.32 4.52 -11.55
N ASN A 145 18.86 5.51 -10.79
CA ASN A 145 17.46 5.90 -10.80
C ASN A 145 17.06 6.51 -12.14
N THR A 146 17.91 7.29 -12.78
CA THR A 146 17.64 7.83 -14.12
C THR A 146 17.51 6.74 -15.16
N LEU A 147 18.36 5.70 -15.12
CA LEU A 147 18.27 4.57 -16.05
C LEU A 147 16.99 3.75 -15.84
N ILE A 148 16.63 3.45 -14.59
CA ILE A 148 15.41 2.68 -14.33
C ILE A 148 14.15 3.47 -14.74
N LEU A 149 14.17 4.80 -14.55
CA LEU A 149 13.10 5.68 -15.00
C LEU A 149 13.00 5.76 -16.52
N SER A 150 14.12 5.89 -17.24
CA SER A 150 14.10 5.92 -18.72
C SER A 150 13.50 4.63 -19.27
N ASP A 151 13.96 3.49 -18.78
CA ASP A 151 13.54 2.20 -19.31
C ASP A 151 12.06 1.90 -18.99
N PHE A 152 11.57 2.36 -17.84
CA PHE A 152 10.14 2.29 -17.53
C PHE A 152 9.31 3.23 -18.43
N ARG A 153 9.80 4.45 -18.70
CA ARG A 153 9.12 5.42 -19.57
C ARG A 153 9.07 4.98 -21.03
N GLU A 154 10.09 4.30 -21.54
CA GLU A 154 10.03 3.64 -22.84
C GLU A 154 8.86 2.65 -22.92
N LEU A 155 8.65 1.88 -21.84
CA LEU A 155 7.52 0.97 -21.75
C LEU A 155 6.17 1.71 -21.69
N VAL A 156 6.10 2.85 -21.00
CA VAL A 156 4.92 3.74 -21.00
C VAL A 156 4.58 4.19 -22.42
N GLU A 157 5.58 4.60 -23.20
CA GLU A 157 5.39 5.04 -24.59
C GLU A 157 4.92 3.92 -25.51
N ILE A 158 5.49 2.72 -25.39
CA ILE A 158 5.05 1.53 -26.14
C ILE A 158 3.57 1.25 -25.87
N ILE A 159 3.12 1.41 -24.62
CA ILE A 159 1.72 1.18 -24.24
C ILE A 159 0.83 2.32 -24.74
N ASN A 160 1.29 3.57 -24.66
CA ASN A 160 0.55 4.71 -25.15
C ASN A 160 0.25 4.58 -26.66
N ASN A 161 1.25 4.19 -27.44
CA ASN A 161 1.16 4.00 -28.89
C ASN A 161 0.43 2.70 -29.31
N SER A 162 0.10 1.83 -28.35
CA SER A 162 -0.61 0.58 -28.62
C SER A 162 -2.13 0.77 -28.69
N SER A 163 -2.81 -0.12 -29.41
CA SER A 163 -4.28 -0.17 -29.50
C SER A 163 -4.97 -0.79 -28.26
N ILE A 164 -4.36 -0.67 -27.08
CA ILE A 164 -4.97 -1.09 -25.80
C ILE A 164 -6.10 -0.11 -25.42
N LYS A 165 -7.12 -0.60 -24.68
CA LYS A 165 -8.20 0.25 -24.14
C LYS A 165 -7.65 1.28 -23.16
N ASP A 166 -8.20 2.49 -23.16
CA ASP A 166 -7.72 3.60 -22.32
C ASP A 166 -7.67 3.24 -20.83
N LYS A 167 -8.70 2.55 -20.32
CA LYS A 167 -8.74 2.06 -18.92
C LYS A 167 -7.56 1.17 -18.50
N ASP A 168 -6.92 0.51 -19.46
CA ASP A 168 -5.75 -0.33 -19.18
C ASP A 168 -4.43 0.45 -19.36
N LYS A 169 -4.44 1.52 -20.16
CA LYS A 169 -3.35 2.50 -20.22
C LYS A 169 -3.26 3.32 -18.93
N ASP A 170 -4.40 3.68 -18.34
CA ASP A 170 -4.49 4.42 -17.07
C ASP A 170 -3.67 3.78 -15.95
N VAL A 171 -3.61 2.44 -15.90
CA VAL A 171 -2.83 1.72 -14.87
C VAL A 171 -1.35 2.08 -14.92
N VAL A 172 -0.83 2.28 -16.11
CA VAL A 172 0.57 2.63 -16.36
C VAL A 172 0.80 4.11 -16.10
N PHE A 173 -0.13 4.97 -16.51
CA PHE A 173 -0.07 6.40 -16.21
C PHE A 173 -0.13 6.68 -14.71
N TYR A 174 -1.03 5.99 -13.98
CA TYR A 174 -1.08 6.09 -12.51
C TYR A 174 0.20 5.57 -11.85
N ALA A 175 0.82 4.53 -12.40
CA ALA A 175 2.10 4.02 -11.92
C ALA A 175 3.24 5.02 -12.18
N ASP A 176 3.31 5.58 -13.38
CA ASP A 176 4.30 6.59 -13.78
C ASP A 176 4.17 7.86 -12.94
N GLU A 177 2.95 8.39 -12.77
CA GLU A 177 2.66 9.53 -11.91
C GLU A 177 3.04 9.24 -10.45
N HIS A 178 2.75 8.04 -9.94
CA HIS A 178 3.13 7.65 -8.58
C HIS A 178 4.66 7.61 -8.42
N ILE A 179 5.37 6.98 -9.35
CA ILE A 179 6.83 6.88 -9.34
C ILE A 179 7.46 8.27 -9.38
N SER A 180 7.03 9.13 -10.29
CA SER A 180 7.56 10.50 -10.40
C SER A 180 7.28 11.34 -9.15
N ASN A 181 6.12 11.16 -8.50
CA ASN A 181 5.83 11.77 -7.21
C ASN A 181 6.75 11.28 -6.09
N VAL A 182 7.02 9.98 -6.00
CA VAL A 182 7.91 9.43 -4.97
C VAL A 182 9.37 9.83 -5.21
N MET A 183 9.79 9.89 -6.48
CA MET A 183 11.12 10.35 -6.90
C MET A 183 11.36 11.81 -6.51
N GLU A 184 10.44 12.70 -6.86
CA GLU A 184 10.54 14.12 -6.47
C GLU A 184 10.71 14.29 -4.95
N VAL A 185 9.88 13.60 -4.14
CA VAL A 185 9.96 13.68 -2.68
C VAL A 185 11.29 13.12 -2.14
N GLN A 186 11.81 12.02 -2.70
CA GLN A 186 13.09 11.45 -2.26
C GLN A 186 14.26 12.36 -2.65
N LEU A 187 14.27 12.91 -3.86
CA LEU A 187 15.28 13.87 -4.30
C LEU A 187 15.27 15.15 -3.45
N MET A 188 14.09 15.69 -3.12
CA MET A 188 13.97 16.84 -2.22
C MET A 188 14.52 16.56 -0.81
N LYS A 189 14.27 15.36 -0.26
CA LYS A 189 14.86 14.95 1.03
C LYS A 189 16.38 14.86 0.95
N LEU A 190 16.90 14.28 -0.14
CA LEU A 190 18.33 14.19 -0.37
C LEU A 190 18.96 15.58 -0.51
N TYR A 191 18.34 16.49 -1.27
CA TYR A 191 18.77 17.88 -1.42
C TYR A 191 18.85 18.60 -0.06
N ASN A 192 17.79 18.54 0.75
CA ASN A 192 17.76 19.17 2.07
C ASN A 192 18.85 18.62 2.99
N HIS A 193 19.13 17.31 2.93
CA HIS A 193 20.22 16.71 3.70
C HIS A 193 21.60 17.20 3.24
N LEU A 194 21.83 17.27 1.93
CA LEU A 194 23.10 17.77 1.36
C LEU A 194 23.33 19.25 1.69
N LYS A 195 22.29 20.06 1.62
CA LYS A 195 22.32 21.49 1.99
C LYS A 195 22.71 21.67 3.45
N ASN A 196 22.11 20.89 4.35
CA ASN A 196 22.40 20.96 5.79
C ASN A 196 23.84 20.54 6.13
N LYS A 197 24.43 19.60 5.38
CA LYS A 197 25.83 19.18 5.54
C LYS A 197 26.86 20.10 4.87
N LYS A 198 26.45 21.25 4.30
CA LYS A 198 27.32 22.20 3.57
C LYS A 198 28.22 21.51 2.52
N LYS A 199 27.69 20.51 1.82
CA LYS A 199 28.40 19.79 0.75
C LYS A 199 28.52 20.65 -0.52
N SER A 200 29.52 20.32 -1.36
CA SER A 200 29.84 21.02 -2.63
C SER A 200 28.62 21.32 -3.51
N ASP A 201 28.61 22.53 -4.06
CA ASP A 201 27.52 23.13 -4.84
C ASP A 201 27.20 22.34 -6.13
N GLU A 202 28.20 21.64 -6.68
CA GLU A 202 28.05 20.80 -7.88
C GLU A 202 27.03 19.66 -7.68
N LYS A 203 27.01 19.03 -6.50
CA LYS A 203 26.09 17.91 -6.22
C LYS A 203 24.69 18.40 -5.93
N LEU A 204 24.55 19.56 -5.29
CA LEU A 204 23.26 20.23 -5.13
C LEU A 204 22.67 20.54 -6.50
N THR A 205 23.50 21.08 -7.41
CA THR A 205 23.11 21.39 -8.79
C THR A 205 22.67 20.14 -9.55
N ALA A 206 23.37 19.01 -9.41
CA ALA A 206 23.00 17.75 -10.06
C ALA A 206 21.63 17.23 -9.58
N VAL A 207 21.36 17.29 -8.28
CA VAL A 207 20.06 16.88 -7.71
C VAL A 207 18.95 17.84 -8.17
N VAL A 208 19.21 19.15 -8.19
CA VAL A 208 18.24 20.16 -8.66
C VAL A 208 17.90 19.94 -10.14
N LYS A 209 18.89 19.66 -11.00
CA LYS A 209 18.65 19.35 -12.41
C LYS A 209 17.70 18.16 -12.60
N LEU A 210 17.83 17.12 -11.77
CA LEU A 210 16.92 15.97 -11.83
C LEU A 210 15.52 16.29 -11.30
N ILE A 211 15.41 17.12 -10.25
CA ILE A 211 14.11 17.60 -9.76
C ILE A 211 13.41 18.43 -10.85
N ASP A 212 14.12 19.35 -11.49
CA ASP A 212 13.56 20.17 -12.57
C ASP A 212 13.17 19.32 -13.79
N GLY A 213 13.97 18.32 -14.14
CA GLY A 213 13.64 17.34 -15.19
C GLY A 213 12.34 16.58 -14.90
N GLU A 214 12.18 16.08 -13.67
CA GLU A 214 10.95 15.40 -13.25
C GLU A 214 9.73 16.32 -13.25
N GLN A 215 9.90 17.58 -12.85
CA GLN A 215 8.81 18.56 -12.84
C GLN A 215 8.41 18.99 -14.25
N ASN A 216 9.36 19.09 -15.19
CA ASN A 216 9.07 19.35 -16.59
C ASN A 216 8.34 18.17 -17.24
N TYR A 217 8.78 16.94 -16.96
CA TYR A 217 8.10 15.73 -17.41
C TYR A 217 6.63 15.67 -16.94
N LYS A 218 6.36 16.01 -15.67
CA LYS A 218 4.98 16.09 -15.15
C LYS A 218 4.14 17.10 -15.93
N LYS A 219 4.70 18.27 -16.28
CA LYS A 219 3.99 19.28 -17.07
C LYS A 219 3.67 18.77 -18.48
N GLU A 220 4.61 18.11 -19.14
CA GLU A 220 4.41 17.53 -20.48
C GLU A 220 3.33 16.45 -20.50
N LYS A 221 3.24 15.63 -19.45
CA LYS A 221 2.21 14.59 -19.30
C LYS A 221 0.92 15.06 -18.64
N VAL A 222 0.81 16.35 -18.29
CA VAL A 222 -0.35 16.94 -17.57
C VAL A 222 -0.62 16.22 -16.23
N TYR A 223 0.45 15.86 -15.52
CA TYR A 223 0.38 15.36 -14.15
C TYR A 223 0.44 16.52 -13.16
N ASP A 224 -0.22 16.35 -12.01
CA ASP A 224 -0.27 17.40 -11.00
C ASP A 224 1.13 17.62 -10.38
N SER A 225 1.62 18.85 -10.51
CA SER A 225 2.96 19.24 -10.07
C SER A 225 2.89 20.28 -8.95
N PRO A 226 3.75 20.21 -7.92
CA PRO A 226 3.79 21.24 -6.87
C PRO A 226 4.14 22.65 -7.39
N LYS A 227 4.72 22.77 -8.59
CA LYS A 227 5.00 24.06 -9.24
C LYS A 227 3.76 24.70 -9.88
N ASP A 228 2.65 23.97 -10.01
CA ASP A 228 1.41 24.55 -10.52
C ASP A 228 0.71 25.36 -9.42
N LYS A 229 0.71 26.68 -9.59
CA LYS A 229 0.11 27.63 -8.63
C LYS A 229 -1.41 27.49 -8.52
N ASN A 230 -2.05 26.79 -9.47
CA ASN A 230 -3.50 26.62 -9.54
C ASN A 230 -4.00 25.39 -8.77
N ILE A 231 -3.11 24.52 -8.30
CA ILE A 231 -3.49 23.27 -7.61
C ILE A 231 -3.33 23.48 -6.10
N ASN A 232 -4.39 23.20 -5.34
CA ASN A 232 -4.30 23.26 -3.89
C ASN A 232 -3.33 22.17 -3.39
N PRO A 233 -2.44 22.49 -2.43
CA PRO A 233 -1.52 21.50 -1.85
C PRO A 233 -2.24 20.29 -1.25
N GLU A 234 -3.44 20.48 -0.70
CA GLU A 234 -4.26 19.41 -0.13
C GLU A 234 -4.75 18.42 -1.20
N ASP A 235 -5.21 18.92 -2.35
CA ASP A 235 -5.67 18.09 -3.47
C ASP A 235 -4.53 17.24 -4.04
N LEU A 236 -3.33 17.84 -4.14
CA LEU A 236 -2.13 17.15 -4.57
C LEU A 236 -1.73 16.04 -3.59
N LEU A 237 -1.77 16.31 -2.28
CA LEU A 237 -1.53 15.29 -1.25
C LEU A 237 -2.59 14.18 -1.30
N TYR A 238 -3.85 14.55 -1.49
CA TYR A 238 -4.96 13.61 -1.61
C TYR A 238 -4.77 12.67 -2.80
N LYS A 239 -4.46 13.19 -3.99
CA LYS A 239 -4.18 12.38 -5.19
C LYS A 239 -2.98 11.46 -5.00
N ARG A 240 -1.88 11.97 -4.43
CA ARG A 240 -0.71 11.14 -4.09
C ARG A 240 -1.06 9.96 -3.19
N ASN A 241 -1.92 10.20 -2.20
CA ASN A 241 -2.39 9.16 -1.29
C ASN A 241 -3.29 8.14 -2.00
N GLN A 242 -4.16 8.57 -2.92
CA GLN A 242 -4.97 7.67 -3.74
C GLN A 242 -4.11 6.78 -4.64
N LEU A 243 -3.15 7.37 -5.36
CA LEU A 243 -2.21 6.64 -6.21
C LEU A 243 -1.42 5.60 -5.41
N LYS A 244 -0.91 6.00 -4.25
CA LYS A 244 -0.23 5.07 -3.32
C LYS A 244 -1.12 3.89 -2.96
N LYS A 245 -2.36 4.15 -2.52
CA LYS A 245 -3.32 3.09 -2.15
C LYS A 245 -3.62 2.17 -3.33
N TYR A 246 -3.79 2.72 -4.52
CA TYR A 246 -4.07 1.97 -5.74
C TYR A 246 -2.91 1.05 -6.16
N ILE A 247 -1.67 1.56 -6.09
CA ILE A 247 -0.47 0.82 -6.45
C ILE A 247 -0.13 -0.24 -5.40
N GLU A 248 -0.14 0.12 -4.11
CA GLU A 248 0.15 -0.81 -3.01
C GLU A 248 -0.96 -1.87 -2.83
N SER A 249 -2.16 -1.66 -3.39
CA SER A 249 -3.29 -2.60 -3.32
C SER A 249 -2.93 -4.02 -3.80
N VAL A 250 -1.93 -4.14 -4.69
CA VAL A 250 -1.50 -5.43 -5.26
C VAL A 250 -0.97 -6.40 -4.21
N PHE A 251 -0.49 -5.88 -3.07
CA PHE A 251 0.01 -6.71 -1.98
C PHE A 251 -1.06 -7.07 -0.95
N PHE A 252 -2.22 -6.41 -0.97
CA PHE A 252 -3.28 -6.68 0.00
C PHE A 252 -4.02 -7.96 -0.38
N LEU A 253 -4.23 -8.81 0.62
CA LEU A 253 -5.03 -10.01 0.48
C LEU A 253 -6.50 -9.69 0.72
N ASN A 254 -7.38 -10.29 -0.07
CA ASN A 254 -8.82 -10.24 0.18
C ASN A 254 -9.13 -10.93 1.51
N GLN A 255 -9.90 -10.25 2.35
CA GLN A 255 -10.33 -10.77 3.65
C GLN A 255 -11.83 -10.98 3.68
N GLU A 256 -12.24 -12.13 4.17
CA GLU A 256 -13.57 -12.30 4.74
C GLU A 256 -13.46 -12.15 6.25
N ILE A 257 -13.83 -10.99 6.78
CA ILE A 257 -13.92 -10.79 8.23
C ILE A 257 -15.24 -11.41 8.68
N ARG A 258 -15.18 -12.56 9.34
CA ARG A 258 -16.33 -13.18 10.00
C ARG A 258 -16.25 -12.90 11.49
N LYS A 259 -17.33 -12.38 12.08
CA LYS A 259 -17.48 -12.37 13.55
C LYS A 259 -17.57 -13.82 14.01
N ASP A 260 -16.53 -14.31 14.66
CA ASP A 260 -16.63 -15.53 15.46
C ASP A 260 -17.72 -15.29 16.53
N GLY A 261 -18.73 -16.16 16.55
CA GLY A 261 -19.82 -16.11 17.54
C GLY A 261 -21.17 -15.61 17.01
N ALA A 262 -21.26 -14.93 15.86
CA ALA A 262 -22.57 -14.46 15.35
C ALA A 262 -23.55 -15.63 15.11
N VAL A 263 -23.05 -16.76 14.58
CA VAL A 263 -23.85 -17.98 14.37
C VAL A 263 -24.26 -18.63 15.70
N PHE A 264 -23.36 -18.61 16.70
CA PHE A 264 -23.60 -19.21 18.01
C PHE A 264 -24.62 -18.37 18.81
N GLU A 265 -24.48 -17.05 18.78
CA GLU A 265 -25.40 -16.09 19.40
C GLU A 265 -26.80 -16.17 18.76
N GLN A 266 -26.88 -16.26 17.42
CA GLN A 266 -28.14 -16.49 16.70
C GLN A 266 -28.76 -17.86 17.01
N SER A 267 -27.95 -18.90 17.19
CA SER A 267 -28.44 -20.24 17.56
C SER A 267 -29.00 -20.26 18.98
N ILE A 268 -28.35 -19.58 19.93
CA ILE A 268 -28.86 -19.43 21.30
C ILE A 268 -30.16 -18.61 21.31
N LEU A 269 -30.22 -17.50 20.57
CA LEU A 269 -31.42 -16.67 20.46
C LEU A 269 -32.58 -17.45 19.83
N ALA A 270 -32.33 -18.25 18.79
CA ALA A 270 -33.34 -19.12 18.18
C ALA A 270 -33.84 -20.20 19.15
N LEU A 271 -32.93 -20.80 19.93
CA LEU A 271 -33.27 -21.80 20.94
C LEU A 271 -34.09 -21.20 22.10
N ALA A 272 -33.71 -20.00 22.55
CA ALA A 272 -34.44 -19.25 23.57
C ALA A 272 -35.84 -18.84 23.09
N ALA A 273 -35.97 -18.39 21.83
CA ALA A 273 -37.26 -18.07 21.23
C ALA A 273 -38.16 -19.32 21.09
N GLY A 274 -37.59 -20.45 20.69
CA GLY A 274 -38.31 -21.74 20.63
C GLY A 274 -38.83 -22.18 21.99
N LEU A 275 -37.99 -22.09 23.03
CA LEU A 275 -38.41 -22.37 24.41
C LEU A 275 -39.50 -21.40 24.89
N ALA A 276 -39.35 -20.09 24.62
CA ALA A 276 -40.35 -19.09 24.99
C ALA A 276 -41.70 -19.35 24.31
N MET A 277 -41.72 -19.78 23.05
CA MET A 277 -42.95 -20.16 22.36
C MET A 277 -43.62 -21.39 22.99
N VAL A 278 -42.84 -22.42 23.34
CA VAL A 278 -43.39 -23.61 24.03
C VAL A 278 -43.99 -23.24 25.38
N PHE A 279 -43.31 -22.42 26.18
CA PHE A 279 -43.83 -21.96 27.47
C PHE A 279 -45.05 -21.05 27.32
N SER A 280 -45.05 -20.13 26.35
CA SER A 280 -46.19 -19.26 26.06
C SER A 280 -47.41 -20.06 25.61
N THR A 281 -47.21 -21.07 24.76
CA THR A 281 -48.29 -21.90 24.21
C THR A 281 -48.81 -22.88 25.25
N GLY A 282 -47.93 -23.44 26.09
CA GLY A 282 -48.31 -24.31 27.21
C GLY A 282 -49.09 -23.57 28.30
N LYS A 283 -48.69 -22.32 28.64
CA LYS A 283 -49.49 -21.47 29.55
C LYS A 283 -50.84 -21.08 28.95
N MET A 284 -50.90 -20.75 27.66
CA MET A 284 -52.16 -20.47 26.97
C MET A 284 -53.10 -21.69 27.00
N ALA A 285 -52.58 -22.89 26.75
CA ALA A 285 -53.38 -24.12 26.77
C ALA A 285 -53.91 -24.49 28.17
N LEU A 286 -53.12 -24.27 29.23
CA LEU A 286 -53.55 -24.49 30.61
C LEU A 286 -54.59 -23.45 31.08
N HIS A 287 -54.47 -22.19 30.65
CA HIS A 287 -55.46 -21.17 31.02
C HIS A 287 -56.83 -21.38 30.36
N ILE A 288 -56.86 -22.00 29.17
CA ILE A 288 -58.10 -22.38 28.47
C ILE A 288 -58.79 -23.58 29.16
N GLN A 289 -58.05 -24.43 29.88
CA GLN A 289 -58.63 -25.53 30.68
C GLN A 289 -59.18 -25.09 32.05
N GLU A 290 -58.67 -24.00 32.64
CA GLU A 290 -59.20 -23.46 33.90
C GLU A 290 -60.45 -22.57 33.73
N THR A 291 -60.83 -22.25 32.49
CA THR A 291 -62.02 -21.42 32.16
C THR A 291 -63.10 -22.17 31.37
N GLY A 292 -63.01 -23.50 31.28
CA GLY A 292 -64.02 -24.38 30.68
C GLY A 292 -64.91 -25.07 31.70
#